data_AF-A0A3M4BTY5-F1
#
_entry.id   AF-A0A3M4BTY5-F1
#
_cell.length_a   1.000
_cell.length_b   1.000
_cell.length_c   1.000
_cell.angle_alpha   90.00
_cell.angle_beta   90.00
_cell.angle_gamma   90.00
#
_symmetry.space_group_name_H-M   'P 1'
#
loop_
_entity.id
_entity.type
_entity.pdbx_description
1 polymer ?
#
loop_
_entity_poly.entity_id
_entity_poly.type
_entity_poly.pdbx_seq_one_letter_code
_entity_poly.pdbx_strand_id
1 'polypeptide(L)'
;MMAKAKSQPISPTNPQKRIDEHPAFLLGKHPTEDSFLASYGQQFVMLAAPPGTGKGVGAVIPNLLSYPDSMVVNDPKFENWEITSGFRASVGHKVYRFSPERLETHRWNPLSAINRDPLYRLGEIRTIARVLFVSDNPKNQEWYNKAGNVFTAILLYLMETPEMPFTLPQTYEIGSLGTGIGTWAQQIIELRSIGPNALSFETLRELNGVYEASKNKSSGWSTTVDILRDVLSVSAFFKVV
;
A
#
# COMPACT_ATOMS: atom_id res chain seq x y z
N MET A 1 -14.55 -25.85 24.49
CA MET A 1 -15.21 -24.72 23.79
C MET A 1 -16.25 -24.13 24.73
N MET A 2 -16.04 -22.93 25.28
CA MET A 2 -17.09 -22.24 26.03
C MET A 2 -18.18 -21.78 25.05
N ALA A 3 -19.44 -22.10 25.33
CA ALA A 3 -20.57 -21.63 24.55
C ALA A 3 -20.63 -20.09 24.60
N LYS A 4 -20.61 -19.42 23.45
CA LYS A 4 -20.87 -17.98 23.39
C LYS A 4 -22.30 -17.73 23.90
N ALA A 5 -22.43 -16.91 24.95
CA ALA A 5 -23.72 -16.48 25.45
C ALA A 5 -24.55 -15.84 24.31
N LYS A 6 -25.85 -16.15 24.24
CA LYS A 6 -26.76 -15.52 23.28
C LYS A 6 -26.79 -14.01 23.57
N SER A 7 -26.53 -13.18 22.55
CA SER A 7 -26.61 -11.73 22.67
C SER A 7 -28.04 -11.34 23.05
N GLN A 8 -28.19 -10.59 24.15
CA GLN A 8 -29.49 -10.02 24.49
C GLN A 8 -29.81 -8.87 23.52
N PRO A 9 -31.07 -8.71 23.10
CA PRO A 9 -31.48 -7.60 22.26
C PRO A 9 -31.33 -6.27 23.00
N ILE A 10 -30.84 -5.26 22.29
CA ILE A 10 -30.65 -3.89 22.80
C ILE A 10 -32.02 -3.19 22.82
N SER A 11 -32.36 -2.55 23.93
CA SER A 11 -33.62 -1.80 24.10
C SER A 11 -33.41 -0.58 25.00
N PRO A 12 -34.37 0.36 25.09
CA PRO A 12 -34.28 1.47 26.05
C PRO A 12 -34.12 1.03 27.51
N THR A 13 -34.65 -0.15 27.86
CA THR A 13 -34.55 -0.75 29.20
C THR A 13 -33.34 -1.68 29.35
N ASN A 14 -32.62 -1.98 28.27
CA ASN A 14 -31.40 -2.78 28.23
C ASN A 14 -30.39 -2.12 27.28
N PRO A 15 -29.86 -0.93 27.63
CA PRO A 15 -28.98 -0.19 26.76
C PRO A 15 -27.67 -0.96 26.55
N GLN A 16 -27.09 -0.79 25.37
CA GLN A 16 -25.77 -1.35 25.07
C GLN A 16 -24.76 -0.79 26.08
N LYS A 17 -24.04 -1.69 26.78
CA LYS A 17 -22.93 -1.27 27.62
C LYS A 17 -21.84 -0.66 26.73
N ARG A 18 -21.36 0.52 27.12
CA ARG A 18 -20.23 1.19 26.46
C ARG A 18 -18.99 0.30 26.57
N ILE A 19 -18.28 0.13 25.46
CA ILE A 19 -17.02 -0.63 25.41
C ILE A 19 -15.89 0.40 25.31
N ASP A 20 -15.24 0.71 26.42
CA ASP A 20 -14.24 1.78 26.50
C ASP A 20 -12.80 1.32 26.15
N GLU A 21 -12.63 0.06 25.77
CA GLU A 21 -11.32 -0.49 25.38
C GLU A 21 -10.75 0.18 24.12
N HIS A 22 -11.62 0.64 23.22
CA HIS A 22 -11.24 1.27 21.97
C HIS A 22 -11.76 2.71 21.89
N PRO A 23 -11.01 3.64 21.27
CA PRO A 23 -11.47 5.02 21.15
C PRO A 23 -12.79 5.14 20.40
N ALA A 24 -13.59 6.10 20.83
CA ALA A 24 -14.88 6.40 20.22
C ALA A 24 -14.73 6.91 18.78
N PHE A 25 -15.59 6.43 17.89
CA PHE A 25 -15.84 7.06 16.60
C PHE A 25 -17.14 7.85 16.67
N LEU A 26 -17.07 9.17 16.52
CA LEU A 26 -18.22 10.08 16.61
C LEU A 26 -19.12 9.89 15.37
N LEU A 27 -20.40 9.62 15.62
CA LEU A 27 -21.44 9.50 14.59
C LEU A 27 -22.20 10.81 14.39
N GLY A 28 -22.29 11.64 15.43
CA GLY A 28 -22.99 12.92 15.39
C GLY A 28 -23.42 13.39 16.78
N LYS A 29 -24.33 14.36 16.82
CA LYS A 29 -24.96 14.86 18.07
C LYS A 29 -26.38 14.32 18.17
N HIS A 30 -26.82 14.00 19.38
CA HIS A 30 -28.22 13.65 19.62
C HIS A 30 -29.12 14.85 19.26
N PRO A 31 -30.25 14.65 18.57
CA PRO A 31 -31.06 15.76 18.06
C PRO A 31 -31.72 16.60 19.16
N THR A 32 -31.94 16.02 20.35
CA THR A 32 -32.66 16.68 21.45
C THR A 32 -31.89 16.74 22.76
N GLU A 33 -30.73 16.07 22.83
CA GLU A 33 -29.91 16.02 24.05
C GLU A 33 -28.56 16.64 23.74
N ASP A 34 -27.93 17.26 24.74
CA ASP A 34 -26.58 17.81 24.60
C ASP A 34 -25.52 16.71 24.76
N SER A 35 -25.64 15.67 23.94
CA SER A 35 -24.80 14.47 23.99
C SER A 35 -24.34 14.07 22.57
N PHE A 36 -23.13 13.52 22.49
CA PHE A 36 -22.62 12.95 21.24
C PHE A 36 -23.02 11.48 21.12
N LEU A 37 -23.38 11.10 19.90
CA LEU A 37 -23.54 9.72 19.48
C LEU A 37 -22.20 9.19 19.01
N ALA A 38 -21.77 8.06 19.55
CA ALA A 38 -20.50 7.44 19.24
C ALA A 38 -20.63 5.93 19.10
N SER A 39 -19.87 5.36 18.17
CA SER A 39 -19.62 3.93 18.08
C SER A 39 -18.33 3.57 18.82
N TYR A 40 -18.31 2.39 19.43
CA TYR A 40 -17.17 1.87 20.18
C TYR A 40 -16.79 0.49 19.65
N GLY A 41 -15.52 0.14 19.80
CA GLY A 41 -14.98 -1.15 19.36
C GLY A 41 -14.41 -1.13 17.95
N GLN A 42 -13.87 -2.28 17.52
CA GLN A 42 -13.27 -2.46 16.21
C GLN A 42 -14.35 -2.80 15.16
N GLN A 43 -15.22 -1.83 14.88
CA GLN A 43 -16.30 -1.97 13.90
C GLN A 43 -16.08 -1.05 12.70
N PHE A 44 -16.55 -1.48 11.53
CA PHE A 44 -16.55 -0.64 10.33
C PHE A 44 -17.75 0.31 10.32
N VAL A 45 -17.53 1.55 9.90
CA VAL A 45 -18.57 2.57 9.73
C VAL A 45 -18.61 3.00 8.27
N MET A 46 -19.82 3.02 7.68
CA MET A 46 -20.07 3.54 6.33
C MET A 46 -20.96 4.78 6.42
N LEU A 47 -20.48 5.91 5.90
CA LEU A 47 -21.24 7.16 5.81
C LEU A 47 -21.63 7.42 4.35
N ALA A 48 -22.92 7.31 4.05
CA ALA A 48 -23.46 7.70 2.75
C ALA A 48 -24.02 9.12 2.82
N ALA A 49 -23.42 10.04 2.08
CA ALA A 49 -23.81 11.44 2.05
C ALA A 49 -23.49 12.08 0.68
N PRO A 50 -24.45 12.75 0.02
CA PRO A 50 -24.20 13.48 -1.23
C PRO A 50 -23.13 14.58 -1.08
N PRO A 51 -22.55 15.06 -2.18
CA PRO A 51 -21.73 16.28 -2.15
C PRO A 51 -22.51 17.47 -1.56
N GLY A 52 -21.85 18.29 -0.74
CA GLY A 52 -22.46 19.49 -0.15
C GLY A 52 -23.32 19.29 1.09
N THR A 53 -23.56 18.06 1.55
CA THR A 53 -24.43 17.80 2.73
C THR A 53 -23.70 17.81 4.07
N GLY A 54 -22.46 18.30 4.09
CA GLY A 54 -21.72 18.50 5.34
C GLY A 54 -21.02 17.27 5.92
N LYS A 55 -20.84 16.18 5.15
CA LYS A 55 -20.09 14.99 5.65
C LYS A 55 -18.69 15.32 6.21
N GLY A 56 -18.03 16.32 5.63
CA GLY A 56 -16.71 16.79 6.09
C GLY A 56 -16.81 17.40 7.49
N VAL A 57 -17.66 18.42 7.65
CA VAL A 57 -17.80 19.17 8.90
C VAL A 57 -18.55 18.40 10.00
N GLY A 58 -19.47 17.51 9.62
CA GLY A 58 -20.33 16.79 10.58
C GLY A 58 -19.78 15.46 11.06
N ALA A 59 -18.87 14.82 10.30
CA ALA A 59 -18.35 13.50 10.65
C ALA A 59 -16.83 13.40 10.52
N VAL A 60 -16.25 13.78 9.38
CA VAL A 60 -14.80 13.58 9.11
C VAL A 60 -13.94 14.45 10.03
N ILE A 61 -14.10 15.78 9.97
CA ILE A 61 -13.30 16.73 10.75
C ILE A 61 -13.45 16.50 12.26
N PRO A 62 -14.66 16.33 12.83
CA PRO A 62 -14.80 16.05 14.26
C PRO A 62 -14.00 14.82 14.71
N ASN A 63 -14.07 13.72 13.95
CA ASN A 63 -13.28 12.53 14.27
C ASN A 63 -11.77 12.76 14.13
N LEU A 64 -11.32 13.48 13.12
CA LEU A 64 -9.90 13.82 12.98
C LEU A 64 -9.35 14.67 14.14
N LEU A 65 -10.20 15.49 14.76
CA LEU A 65 -9.84 16.32 15.91
C LEU A 65 -9.98 15.57 17.24
N SER A 66 -10.92 14.64 17.37
CA SER A 66 -11.19 13.96 18.64
C SER A 66 -10.52 12.60 18.80
N TYR A 67 -10.19 11.91 17.70
CA TYR A 67 -9.67 10.54 17.78
C TYR A 67 -8.23 10.56 18.32
N PRO A 68 -7.98 9.91 19.48
CA PRO A 68 -6.74 10.03 20.23
C PRO A 68 -5.58 9.22 19.63
N ASP A 69 -5.89 8.23 18.78
CA ASP A 69 -4.91 7.32 18.24
C ASP A 69 -4.49 7.69 16.80
N SER A 70 -3.68 6.83 16.19
CA SER A 70 -3.19 6.99 14.81
C SER A 70 -4.31 6.88 13.78
N MET A 71 -4.24 7.71 12.75
CA MET A 71 -5.20 7.73 11.64
C MET A 71 -4.48 7.80 10.30
N VAL A 72 -4.99 7.06 9.32
CA VAL A 72 -4.59 7.18 7.91
C VAL A 72 -5.80 7.70 7.15
N VAL A 73 -5.62 8.81 6.45
CA VAL A 73 -6.72 9.57 5.83
C VAL A 73 -6.43 9.72 4.34
N ASN A 74 -7.34 9.22 3.50
CA ASN A 74 -7.32 9.54 2.07
C ASN A 74 -8.01 10.88 1.86
N ASP A 75 -7.24 11.92 1.54
CA ASP A 75 -7.70 13.30 1.42
C ASP A 75 -7.31 13.90 0.05
N PRO A 76 -8.02 13.56 -1.04
CA PRO A 76 -7.69 14.03 -2.38
C PRO A 76 -7.87 15.54 -2.57
N LYS A 77 -8.56 16.24 -1.66
CA LYS A 77 -8.81 17.68 -1.73
C LYS A 77 -7.96 18.51 -0.78
N PHE A 78 -7.25 17.88 0.16
CA PHE A 78 -6.47 18.52 1.22
C PHE A 78 -7.26 19.31 2.27
N GLU A 79 -8.60 19.27 2.23
CA GLU A 79 -9.46 19.98 3.19
C GLU A 79 -9.23 19.46 4.62
N ASN A 80 -9.03 18.15 4.79
CA ASN A 80 -8.81 17.56 6.11
C ASN A 80 -7.42 17.91 6.64
N TRP A 81 -6.40 17.86 5.77
CA TRP A 81 -5.04 18.24 6.13
C TRP A 81 -4.97 19.70 6.59
N GLU A 82 -5.50 20.62 5.78
CA GLU A 82 -5.46 22.06 6.07
C GLU A 82 -6.15 22.43 7.38
N ILE A 83 -7.29 21.80 7.66
CA ILE A 83 -8.09 22.12 8.86
C ILE A 83 -7.52 21.46 10.12
N THR A 84 -7.06 20.21 10.03
CA THR A 84 -6.85 19.38 11.25
C THR A 84 -5.39 19.11 11.60
N SER A 85 -4.46 19.22 10.64
CA SER A 85 -3.05 18.85 10.87
C SER A 85 -2.38 19.69 11.96
N GLY A 86 -2.62 21.01 11.97
CA GLY A 86 -2.06 21.93 12.96
C GLY A 86 -2.52 21.62 14.38
N PHE A 87 -3.82 21.33 14.56
CA PHE A 87 -4.35 20.90 15.86
C PHE A 87 -3.77 19.56 16.28
N ARG A 88 -3.72 18.56 15.38
CA ARG A 88 -3.15 17.26 15.73
C ARG A 88 -1.68 17.37 16.14
N ALA A 89 -0.91 18.23 15.47
CA ALA A 89 0.47 18.52 15.86
C ALA A 89 0.57 19.23 17.22
N SER A 90 -0.32 20.19 17.51
CA SER A 90 -0.29 20.94 18.78
C SER A 90 -0.60 20.08 20.00
N VAL A 91 -1.38 19.00 19.83
CA VAL A 91 -1.64 18.00 20.89
C VAL A 91 -0.59 16.87 20.94
N GLY A 92 0.51 17.01 20.20
CA GLY A 92 1.67 16.11 20.27
C GLY A 92 1.68 14.94 19.29
N HIS A 93 0.73 14.85 18.35
CA HIS A 93 0.77 13.82 17.32
C HIS A 93 1.83 14.13 16.25
N LYS A 94 2.45 13.07 15.72
CA LYS A 94 3.27 13.17 14.50
C LYS A 94 2.33 13.20 13.29
N VAL A 95 2.46 14.23 12.45
CA VAL A 95 1.54 14.47 11.33
C VAL A 95 2.32 14.49 10.02
N TYR A 96 1.98 13.56 9.11
CA TYR A 96 2.67 13.39 7.83
C TYR A 96 1.67 13.46 6.67
N ARG A 97 2.10 14.10 5.58
CA ARG A 97 1.37 14.18 4.30
C ARG A 97 2.18 13.50 3.22
N PHE A 98 1.61 12.47 2.60
CA PHE A 98 2.18 11.85 1.40
C PHE A 98 1.30 12.18 0.19
N SER A 99 1.84 12.98 -0.73
CA SER A 99 1.22 13.42 -1.98
C SER A 99 2.31 13.48 -3.07
N PRO A 100 2.61 12.36 -3.75
CA PRO A 100 3.75 12.25 -4.66
C PRO A 100 3.67 13.19 -5.87
N GLU A 101 2.49 13.69 -6.21
CA GLU A 101 2.28 14.65 -7.31
C GLU A 101 2.63 16.10 -6.94
N ARG A 102 2.81 16.41 -5.65
CA ARG A 102 3.08 17.77 -5.16
C ARG A 102 4.52 17.90 -4.65
N LEU A 103 5.09 19.11 -4.78
CA LEU A 103 6.43 19.40 -4.26
C LEU A 103 6.51 19.34 -2.74
N GLU A 104 5.46 19.80 -2.07
CA GLU A 104 5.36 19.78 -0.61
C GLU A 104 4.78 18.45 -0.15
N THR A 105 5.61 17.43 -0.08
CA THR A 105 5.21 16.12 0.42
C THR A 105 6.29 15.57 1.33
N HIS A 106 5.86 14.85 2.37
CA HIS A 106 6.75 13.93 3.05
C HIS A 106 7.07 12.76 2.12
N ARG A 107 8.17 12.08 2.40
CA ARG A 107 8.66 10.98 1.59
C ARG A 107 8.34 9.66 2.27
N TRP A 108 7.98 8.67 1.48
CA TRP A 108 7.70 7.32 1.97
C TRP A 108 8.16 6.32 0.92
N ASN A 109 8.93 5.33 1.37
CA ASN A 109 9.31 4.19 0.57
C ASN A 109 8.51 2.97 1.03
N PRO A 110 7.51 2.48 0.27
CA PRO A 110 6.74 1.31 0.67
C PRO A 110 7.60 0.03 0.74
N LEU A 111 8.77 0.01 0.11
CA LEU A 111 9.67 -1.13 0.13
C LEU A 111 10.57 -1.16 1.38
N SER A 112 10.65 -0.07 2.16
CA SER A 112 11.59 0.00 3.29
C SER A 112 11.24 -0.95 4.44
N ALA A 113 9.99 -1.40 4.50
CA ALA A 113 9.51 -2.32 5.53
C ALA A 113 9.75 -3.80 5.20
N ILE A 114 10.19 -4.12 3.97
CA ILE A 114 10.40 -5.51 3.57
C ILE A 114 11.61 -6.09 4.28
N ASN A 115 11.44 -7.28 4.85
CA ASN A 115 12.47 -8.03 5.52
C ASN A 115 13.60 -8.41 4.55
N ARG A 116 14.85 -8.38 5.03
CA ARG A 116 16.05 -8.78 4.26
C ARG A 116 16.38 -10.27 4.41
N ASP A 117 15.80 -10.94 5.39
CA ASP A 117 15.95 -12.36 5.62
C ASP A 117 15.41 -13.16 4.42
N PRO A 118 16.23 -14.06 3.82
CA PRO A 118 15.81 -14.94 2.74
C PRO A 118 14.54 -15.75 3.02
N LEU A 119 14.23 -16.04 4.29
CA LEU A 119 13.02 -16.78 4.67
C LEU A 119 11.72 -16.01 4.40
N TYR A 120 11.76 -14.68 4.45
CA TYR A 120 10.56 -13.82 4.41
C TYR A 120 10.48 -12.94 3.16
N ARG A 121 11.63 -12.43 2.69
CA ARG A 121 11.69 -11.37 1.67
C ARG A 121 10.88 -11.67 0.40
N LEU A 122 10.95 -12.90 -0.13
CA LEU A 122 10.24 -13.27 -1.35
C LEU A 122 8.71 -13.25 -1.16
N GLY A 123 8.23 -13.74 -0.02
CA GLY A 123 6.79 -13.75 0.29
C GLY A 123 6.22 -12.35 0.47
N GLU A 124 6.99 -11.47 1.12
CA GLU A 124 6.63 -10.07 1.31
C GLU A 124 6.64 -9.28 0.01
N ILE A 125 7.68 -9.46 -0.84
CA ILE A 125 7.72 -8.88 -2.19
C ILE A 125 6.50 -9.31 -3.01
N ARG A 126 6.17 -10.61 -3.01
CA ARG A 126 4.98 -11.14 -3.71
C ARG A 126 3.67 -10.60 -3.15
N THR A 127 3.62 -10.23 -1.87
CA THR A 127 2.45 -9.58 -1.28
C THR A 127 2.28 -8.17 -1.80
N ILE A 128 3.36 -7.40 -1.92
CA ILE A 128 3.33 -6.09 -2.58
C ILE A 128 2.95 -6.23 -4.06
N ALA A 129 3.51 -7.20 -4.77
CA ALA A 129 3.18 -7.44 -6.17
C ALA A 129 1.67 -7.70 -6.36
N ARG A 130 1.02 -8.47 -5.47
CA ARG A 130 -0.43 -8.71 -5.53
C ARG A 130 -1.29 -7.47 -5.29
N VAL A 131 -0.76 -6.46 -4.60
CA VAL A 131 -1.45 -5.19 -4.38
C VAL A 131 -1.29 -4.26 -5.59
N LEU A 132 -0.11 -4.26 -6.22
CA LEU A 132 0.20 -3.36 -7.34
C LEU A 132 -0.32 -3.87 -8.68
N PHE A 133 -0.22 -5.18 -8.93
CA PHE A 133 -0.54 -5.79 -10.22
C PHE A 133 -1.93 -6.42 -10.20
N VAL A 134 -2.95 -5.56 -10.16
CA VAL A 134 -4.37 -5.95 -10.18
C VAL A 134 -5.02 -5.46 -11.47
N SER A 135 -5.64 -6.38 -12.19
CA SER A 135 -6.39 -6.09 -13.41
C SER A 135 -7.81 -5.62 -13.08
N ASP A 136 -8.30 -4.63 -13.84
CA ASP A 136 -9.70 -4.21 -13.85
C ASP A 136 -10.62 -5.30 -14.43
N ASN A 137 -10.09 -6.09 -15.36
CA ASN A 137 -10.74 -7.25 -15.96
C ASN A 137 -10.09 -8.55 -15.48
N PRO A 138 -10.81 -9.42 -14.74
CA PRO A 138 -10.26 -10.68 -14.25
C PRO A 138 -9.68 -11.59 -15.35
N LYS A 139 -10.16 -11.49 -16.59
CA LYS A 139 -9.61 -12.26 -17.73
C LYS A 139 -8.17 -11.91 -18.06
N ASN A 140 -7.73 -10.70 -17.72
CA ASN A 140 -6.37 -10.22 -17.97
C ASN A 140 -5.45 -10.40 -16.76
N GLN A 141 -5.96 -10.87 -15.61
CA GLN A 141 -5.19 -10.95 -14.36
C GLN A 141 -3.89 -11.78 -14.49
N GLU A 142 -3.88 -12.79 -15.35
CA GLU A 142 -2.69 -13.60 -15.58
C GLU A 142 -1.52 -12.78 -16.17
N TRP A 143 -1.81 -11.78 -17.01
CA TRP A 143 -0.79 -10.86 -17.54
C TRP A 143 -0.21 -9.98 -16.44
N TYR A 144 -1.05 -9.52 -15.51
CA TYR A 144 -0.63 -8.75 -14.34
C TYR A 144 0.20 -9.62 -13.37
N ASN A 145 -0.18 -10.88 -13.16
CA ASN A 145 0.61 -11.82 -12.36
C ASN A 145 2.01 -12.01 -12.94
N LYS A 146 2.13 -12.17 -14.27
CA LYS A 146 3.43 -12.25 -14.95
C LYS A 146 4.25 -10.98 -14.77
N ALA A 147 3.63 -9.79 -14.88
CA ALA A 147 4.32 -8.52 -14.62
C ALA A 147 4.81 -8.44 -13.16
N GLY A 148 4.00 -8.89 -12.21
CA GLY A 148 4.36 -9.01 -10.80
C GLY A 148 5.55 -9.95 -10.53
N ASN A 149 5.71 -11.01 -11.34
CA ASN A 149 6.89 -11.88 -11.27
C ASN A 149 8.16 -11.16 -11.74
N VAL A 150 8.08 -10.37 -12.81
CA VAL A 150 9.22 -9.53 -13.27
C VAL A 150 9.58 -8.49 -12.20
N PHE A 151 8.58 -7.81 -11.64
CA PHE A 151 8.76 -6.90 -10.50
C PHE A 151 9.46 -7.57 -9.32
N THR A 152 9.05 -8.81 -8.99
CA THR A 152 9.65 -9.59 -7.90
C THR A 152 11.14 -9.86 -8.14
N ALA A 153 11.50 -10.28 -9.35
CA ALA A 153 12.89 -10.52 -9.72
C ALA A 153 13.76 -9.25 -9.63
N ILE A 154 13.22 -8.11 -10.10
CA ILE A 154 13.92 -6.81 -10.00
C ILE A 154 14.13 -6.41 -8.54
N LEU A 155 13.12 -6.56 -7.67
CA LEU A 155 13.27 -6.21 -6.26
C LEU A 155 14.31 -7.08 -5.55
N LEU A 156 14.32 -8.39 -5.79
CA LEU A 156 15.34 -9.28 -5.23
C LEU A 156 16.74 -8.88 -5.68
N TYR A 157 16.89 -8.53 -6.96
CA TYR A 157 18.14 -8.02 -7.49
C TYR A 157 18.58 -6.72 -6.79
N LEU A 158 17.68 -5.75 -6.63
CA LEU A 158 17.98 -4.49 -5.94
C LEU A 158 18.28 -4.71 -4.45
N MET A 159 17.69 -5.72 -3.81
CA MET A 159 18.02 -6.04 -2.42
C MET A 159 19.45 -6.52 -2.24
N GLU A 160 20.03 -7.14 -3.27
CA GLU A 160 21.39 -7.70 -3.30
C GLU A 160 22.36 -6.84 -4.12
N THR A 161 21.99 -5.58 -4.36
CA THR A 161 22.84 -4.59 -5.05
C THR A 161 22.86 -3.28 -4.26
N PRO A 162 23.63 -3.20 -3.17
CA PRO A 162 23.64 -2.06 -2.24
C PRO A 162 23.98 -0.71 -2.89
N GLU A 163 24.66 -0.73 -4.04
CA GLU A 163 25.03 0.45 -4.82
C GLU A 163 23.81 1.11 -5.48
N MET A 164 22.68 0.39 -5.58
CA MET A 164 21.43 0.91 -6.12
C MET A 164 20.37 1.08 -5.02
N PRO A 165 19.59 2.18 -5.07
CA PRO A 165 18.54 2.42 -4.09
C PRO A 165 17.42 1.38 -4.18
N PHE A 166 17.04 0.81 -3.04
CA PHE A 166 15.92 -0.13 -2.96
C PHE A 166 14.56 0.61 -2.93
N THR A 167 14.11 1.09 -4.08
CA THR A 167 12.92 1.95 -4.22
C THR A 167 12.09 1.61 -5.47
N LEU A 168 10.80 1.98 -5.47
CA LEU A 168 9.94 1.82 -6.64
C LEU A 168 10.42 2.60 -7.88
N PRO A 169 10.94 3.84 -7.77
CA PRO A 169 11.56 4.55 -8.88
C PRO A 169 12.73 3.79 -9.51
N GLN A 170 13.64 3.23 -8.70
CA GLN A 170 14.74 2.41 -9.23
C GLN A 170 14.24 1.15 -9.94
N THR A 171 13.15 0.58 -9.42
CA THR A 171 12.48 -0.57 -10.04
C THR A 171 11.86 -0.19 -11.39
N TYR A 172 11.27 1.00 -11.48
CA TYR A 172 10.75 1.58 -12.73
C TYR A 172 11.86 1.82 -13.74
N GLU A 173 13.03 2.33 -13.34
CA GLU A 173 14.16 2.53 -14.25
C GLU A 173 14.56 1.22 -14.95
N ILE A 174 14.68 0.11 -14.20
CA ILE A 174 14.95 -1.21 -14.79
C ILE A 174 13.75 -1.67 -15.64
N GLY A 175 12.53 -1.49 -15.13
CA GLY A 175 11.29 -1.81 -15.86
C GLY A 175 11.14 -1.04 -17.19
N SER A 176 11.73 0.15 -17.30
CA SER A 176 11.65 1.01 -18.48
C SER A 176 12.46 0.48 -19.68
N LEU A 177 13.32 -0.52 -19.46
CA LEU A 177 14.00 -1.26 -20.53
C LEU A 177 13.02 -2.01 -21.44
N GLY A 178 11.76 -2.20 -21.00
CA GLY A 178 10.71 -2.84 -21.78
C GLY A 178 11.11 -4.25 -22.20
N THR A 179 11.06 -4.55 -23.49
CA THR A 179 11.44 -5.89 -23.99
C THR A 179 12.91 -6.24 -23.71
N GLY A 180 13.77 -5.23 -23.51
CA GLY A 180 15.19 -5.39 -23.16
C GLY A 180 15.45 -5.97 -21.78
N ILE A 181 14.45 -6.05 -20.89
CA ILE A 181 14.58 -6.65 -19.55
C ILE A 181 15.07 -8.11 -19.65
N GLY A 182 14.71 -8.85 -20.70
CA GLY A 182 15.18 -10.22 -20.92
C GLY A 182 16.70 -10.30 -21.09
N THR A 183 17.26 -9.44 -21.96
CA THR A 183 18.70 -9.33 -22.18
C THR A 183 19.42 -8.84 -20.93
N TRP A 184 18.83 -7.88 -20.22
CA TRP A 184 19.36 -7.42 -18.94
C TRP A 184 19.44 -8.55 -17.92
N ALA A 185 18.37 -9.34 -17.75
CA ALA A 185 18.34 -10.46 -16.82
C ALA A 185 19.43 -11.50 -17.15
N GLN A 186 19.60 -11.82 -18.44
CA GLN A 186 20.66 -12.71 -18.91
C GLN A 186 22.05 -12.19 -18.51
N GLN A 187 22.34 -10.92 -18.81
CA GLN A 187 23.64 -10.30 -18.49
C GLN A 187 23.93 -10.33 -16.98
N ILE A 188 22.93 -10.03 -16.15
CA ILE A 188 23.07 -10.09 -14.69
C ILE A 188 23.36 -11.52 -14.22
N ILE A 189 22.68 -12.54 -14.76
CA ILE A 189 22.92 -13.94 -14.41
C ILE A 189 24.35 -14.35 -14.80
N GLU A 190 24.82 -13.99 -16.00
CA GLU A 190 26.18 -14.31 -16.45
C GLU A 190 27.24 -13.63 -15.57
N LEU A 191 27.05 -12.35 -15.25
CA LEU A 191 28.01 -11.56 -14.46
C LEU A 191 28.00 -11.90 -12.96
N ARG A 192 26.86 -12.34 -12.41
CA ARG A 192 26.66 -12.48 -10.96
C ARG A 192 26.20 -13.87 -10.51
N SER A 193 26.37 -14.90 -11.34
CA SER A 193 26.13 -16.29 -10.93
C SER A 193 27.21 -16.84 -9.99
N ILE A 194 28.45 -16.34 -10.12
CA ILE A 194 29.61 -16.78 -9.35
C ILE A 194 30.49 -15.59 -8.95
N GLY A 195 31.42 -15.81 -8.03
CA GLY A 195 32.39 -14.80 -7.60
C GLY A 195 31.96 -14.00 -6.36
N PRO A 196 32.72 -12.95 -6.00
CA PRO A 196 32.55 -12.24 -4.72
C PRO A 196 31.24 -11.46 -4.61
N ASN A 197 30.64 -11.07 -5.74
CA ASN A 197 29.39 -10.32 -5.81
C ASN A 197 28.23 -11.19 -6.32
N ALA A 198 28.33 -12.52 -6.17
CA ALA A 198 27.32 -13.45 -6.64
C ALA A 198 25.96 -13.17 -5.99
N LEU A 199 24.90 -13.28 -6.78
CA LEU A 199 23.53 -13.24 -6.30
C LEU A 199 23.16 -14.57 -5.65
N SER A 200 22.23 -14.52 -4.72
CA SER A 200 21.66 -15.72 -4.11
C SER A 200 20.96 -16.59 -5.17
N PHE A 201 20.88 -17.88 -4.88
CA PHE A 201 20.18 -18.85 -5.73
C PHE A 201 18.72 -18.45 -5.99
N GLU A 202 18.04 -17.89 -4.98
CA GLU A 202 16.66 -17.39 -5.12
C GLU A 202 16.56 -16.27 -6.16
N THR A 203 17.44 -15.28 -6.07
CA THR A 203 17.45 -14.15 -7.00
C THR A 203 17.79 -14.60 -8.42
N LEU A 204 18.80 -15.48 -8.57
CA LEU A 204 19.15 -16.06 -9.86
C LEU A 204 17.99 -16.88 -10.47
N ARG A 205 17.25 -17.63 -9.65
CA ARG A 205 16.08 -18.40 -10.10
C ARG A 205 15.00 -17.49 -10.67
N GLU A 206 14.63 -16.42 -9.95
CA GLU A 206 13.59 -15.49 -10.43
C GLU A 206 14.06 -14.71 -11.67
N LEU A 207 15.32 -14.29 -11.73
CA LEU A 207 15.90 -13.67 -12.95
C LEU A 207 15.91 -14.63 -14.14
N ASN A 208 16.22 -15.91 -13.93
CA ASN A 208 16.15 -16.90 -14.99
C ASN A 208 14.72 -17.08 -15.52
N GLY A 209 13.72 -17.03 -14.62
CA GLY A 209 12.31 -17.02 -15.01
C GLY A 209 11.95 -15.84 -15.93
N VAL A 210 12.50 -14.66 -15.65
CA VAL A 210 12.35 -13.47 -16.52
C VAL A 210 13.01 -13.68 -17.89
N TYR A 211 14.24 -14.16 -17.90
CA TYR A 211 14.97 -14.43 -19.15
C TYR A 211 14.24 -15.46 -20.03
N GLU A 212 13.82 -16.59 -19.47
CA GLU A 212 13.09 -17.63 -20.20
C GLU A 212 11.73 -17.12 -20.74
N ALA A 213 11.00 -16.34 -19.93
CA ALA A 213 9.76 -15.71 -20.39
C ALA A 213 10.00 -14.76 -21.57
N SER A 214 11.12 -14.03 -21.58
CA SER A 214 11.45 -13.08 -22.64
C SER A 214 11.76 -13.74 -23.98
N LYS A 215 12.31 -14.97 -23.97
CA LYS A 215 12.65 -15.72 -25.18
C LYS A 215 11.47 -16.44 -25.80
N ASN A 216 10.49 -16.81 -24.99
CA ASN A 216 9.35 -17.56 -25.46
C ASN A 216 8.39 -16.65 -26.25
N LYS A 217 8.33 -16.81 -27.58
CA LYS A 217 7.49 -16.00 -28.47
C LYS A 217 5.98 -16.06 -28.14
N SER A 218 5.51 -17.12 -27.48
CA SER A 218 4.10 -17.25 -27.07
C SER A 218 3.85 -16.80 -25.62
N SER A 219 4.86 -16.31 -24.91
CA SER A 219 4.70 -15.91 -23.51
C SER A 219 3.85 -14.65 -23.33
N GLY A 220 3.72 -13.84 -24.39
CA GLY A 220 3.17 -12.48 -24.37
C GLY A 220 4.07 -11.49 -23.62
N TRP A 221 5.38 -11.60 -23.86
CA TRP A 221 6.41 -10.80 -23.21
C TRP A 221 6.19 -9.29 -23.32
N SER A 222 5.87 -8.79 -24.51
CA SER A 222 5.61 -7.36 -24.74
C SER A 222 4.51 -6.83 -23.83
N THR A 223 3.37 -7.52 -23.78
CA THR A 223 2.25 -7.18 -22.90
C THR A 223 2.66 -7.19 -21.44
N THR A 224 3.48 -8.17 -21.03
CA THR A 224 3.95 -8.29 -19.64
C THR A 224 4.80 -7.10 -19.23
N VAL A 225 5.76 -6.69 -20.06
CA VAL A 225 6.65 -5.56 -19.75
C VAL A 225 5.97 -4.21 -19.90
N ASP A 226 4.97 -4.08 -20.80
CA ASP A 226 4.14 -2.89 -20.90
C ASP A 226 3.32 -2.70 -19.61
N ILE A 227 2.65 -3.75 -19.11
CA ILE A 227 1.93 -3.71 -17.83
C ILE A 227 2.88 -3.34 -16.67
N LEU A 228 4.07 -3.95 -16.63
CA LEU A 228 5.08 -3.64 -15.63
C LEU A 228 5.42 -2.14 -15.62
N ARG A 229 5.75 -1.60 -16.79
CA ARG A 229 6.11 -0.18 -16.94
C ARG A 229 4.94 0.72 -16.56
N ASP A 230 3.73 0.42 -17.02
CA ASP A 230 2.57 1.27 -16.83
C ASP A 230 2.17 1.33 -15.35
N VAL A 231 2.13 0.19 -14.65
CA VAL A 231 1.88 0.14 -13.19
C VAL A 231 2.95 0.90 -12.41
N LEU A 232 4.23 0.74 -12.78
CA LEU A 232 5.33 1.38 -12.08
C LEU A 232 5.49 2.87 -12.44
N SER A 233 4.92 3.34 -13.55
CA SER A 233 5.05 4.73 -14.01
C SER A 233 4.53 5.75 -12.99
N VAL A 234 3.52 5.39 -12.20
CA VAL A 234 3.01 6.20 -11.08
C VAL A 234 4.12 6.46 -10.05
N SER A 235 5.09 5.55 -9.94
CA SER A 235 6.22 5.68 -9.04
C SER A 235 7.27 6.67 -9.53
N ALA A 236 7.30 7.05 -10.82
CA ALA A 236 8.29 7.99 -11.36
C ALA A 236 8.24 9.37 -10.67
N PHE A 237 7.08 9.74 -10.11
CA PHE A 237 6.90 11.00 -9.39
C PHE A 237 7.31 10.91 -7.91
N PHE A 238 7.62 9.72 -7.40
CA PHE A 238 8.10 9.55 -6.04
C PHE A 238 9.54 10.05 -6.01
N LYS A 239 9.73 11.35 -5.71
CA LYS A 239 11.07 11.90 -5.49
C LYS A 239 11.72 11.17 -4.30
N VAL A 240 12.64 10.26 -4.61
CA VAL A 240 13.53 9.61 -3.66
C VAL A 240 14.50 10.67 -3.13
N VAL A 241 14.52 10.90 -1.81
CA VAL A 241 15.58 10.56 -0.82
C VAL A 241 14.90 10.78 0.54
#